data_AF-A0A2V9TPR0-F1
#
_entry.id   AF-A0A2V9TPR0-F1
#
_cell.length_a   1.000
_cell.length_b   1.000
_cell.length_c   1.000
_cell.angle_alpha   90.00
_cell.angle_beta   90.00
_cell.angle_gamma   90.00
#
_symmetry.space_group_name_H-M   'P 1'
#
loop_
_entity.id
_entity.type
_entity.pdbx_description
1 polymer ?
#
loop_
_entity_poly.entity_id
_entity_poly.type
_entity_poly.pdbx_seq_one_letter_code
_entity_poly.pdbx_strand_id
1 'polypeptide(L)'
;MTASKPAALQKVRVSRSQLRQNQSKIFRQARGRRVIEVTAWDEEDEKYLVDKRYFNHLLRTLRSTLETLEITTNPRLFGQLLRAANTIDAEVRSGKLHSFEEAFGEP
;
A
#
# COMPACT_ATOMS: atom_id res chain seq x y z
N MET A 1 -3.57 -0.26 -21.43
CA MET A 1 -2.85 0.25 -20.25
C MET A 1 -1.80 -0.77 -19.85
N THR A 2 -0.54 -0.53 -20.18
CA THR A 2 0.57 -1.42 -19.82
C THR A 2 0.82 -1.31 -18.33
N ALA A 3 0.40 -2.32 -17.56
CA ALA A 3 0.77 -2.45 -16.16
C ALA A 3 2.30 -2.55 -16.09
N SER A 4 2.96 -1.44 -15.72
CA SER A 4 4.39 -1.43 -15.46
C SER A 4 4.67 -2.46 -14.37
N LYS A 5 5.41 -3.52 -14.71
CA LYS A 5 5.93 -4.49 -13.74
C LYS A 5 6.53 -3.70 -12.58
N PRO A 6 6.07 -3.90 -11.32
CA PRO A 6 6.68 -3.20 -10.20
C PRO A 6 8.16 -3.52 -10.19
N ALA A 7 9.00 -2.49 -10.14
CA ALA A 7 10.45 -2.64 -10.15
C ALA A 7 10.86 -3.69 -9.11
N ALA A 8 11.67 -4.67 -9.53
CA ALA A 8 12.04 -5.80 -8.69
C ALA A 8 12.63 -5.31 -7.36
N LEU A 9 12.07 -5.82 -6.27
CA LEU A 9 12.46 -5.47 -4.92
C LEU A 9 13.89 -5.95 -4.67
N GLN A 10 14.80 -5.03 -4.33
CA GLN A 10 16.20 -5.38 -4.11
C GLN A 10 16.37 -5.91 -2.69
N LYS A 11 16.52 -7.24 -2.57
CA LYS A 11 16.78 -7.95 -1.31
C LYS A 11 18.28 -8.13 -1.12
N VAL A 12 18.80 -7.82 0.07
CA VAL A 12 20.20 -8.06 0.44
C VAL A 12 20.23 -8.90 1.71
N ARG A 13 20.88 -10.07 1.63
CA ARG A 13 21.02 -10.99 2.76
C ARG A 13 22.23 -10.62 3.61
N VAL A 14 22.05 -10.59 4.92
CA VAL A 14 23.11 -10.40 5.91
C VAL A 14 22.91 -11.33 7.08
N SER A 15 23.99 -11.82 7.68
CA SER A 15 23.92 -12.58 8.93
C SER A 15 23.76 -11.68 10.15
N ARG A 16 23.29 -12.23 11.26
CA ARG A 16 23.21 -11.52 12.56
C ARG A 16 24.58 -10.98 13.01
N SER A 17 25.65 -11.72 12.76
CA SER A 17 27.03 -11.29 13.07
C SER A 17 27.45 -10.10 12.21
N GLN A 18 27.15 -10.12 10.91
CA GLN A 18 27.44 -9.00 10.01
C GLN A 18 26.66 -7.75 10.41
N LEU A 19 25.40 -7.91 10.78
CA LEU A 19 24.56 -6.81 11.29
C LEU A 19 25.16 -6.18 12.55
N ARG A 20 25.57 -7.00 13.52
CA ARG A 20 26.17 -6.53 14.77
C ARG A 20 27.48 -5.77 14.53
N GLN A 21 28.32 -6.25 13.62
CA GLN A 21 29.63 -5.65 13.35
C GLN A 21 29.56 -4.39 12.48
N ASN A 22 28.59 -4.30 11.56
CA ASN A 22 28.53 -3.24 10.53
C ASN A 22 27.21 -2.46 10.54
N GLN A 23 26.58 -2.30 11.70
CA GLN A 23 25.21 -1.83 11.86
C GLN A 23 24.91 -0.53 11.09
N SER A 24 25.71 0.52 11.30
CA SER A 24 25.48 1.83 10.65
C SER A 24 25.62 1.78 9.12
N LYS A 25 26.45 0.88 8.59
CA LYS A 25 26.59 0.68 7.13
C LYS A 25 25.36 -0.03 6.57
N ILE A 26 24.92 -1.09 7.24
CA ILE A 26 23.76 -1.89 6.82
C ILE A 26 22.46 -1.07 6.92
N PHE A 27 22.29 -0.27 7.96
CA PHE A 27 21.13 0.62 8.10
C PHE A 27 21.08 1.69 6.99
N ARG A 28 22.24 2.20 6.56
CA ARG A 28 22.30 3.11 5.40
C ARG A 28 21.96 2.40 4.09
N GLN A 29 22.25 1.11 3.97
CA GLN A 29 21.87 0.30 2.80
C GLN A 29 20.37 0.03 2.74
N ALA A 30 19.67 -0.07 3.87
CA ALA A 30 18.21 -0.26 3.91
C ALA A 30 17.38 0.95 3.42
N ARG A 31 18.03 2.05 2.97
CA ARG A 31 17.35 3.23 2.44
C ARG A 31 16.67 2.97 1.09
N GLY A 32 15.54 3.64 0.86
CA GLY A 32 14.77 3.56 -0.37
C GLY A 32 13.88 2.31 -0.39
N ARG A 33 13.88 1.57 -1.51
CA ARG A 33 13.11 0.34 -1.69
C ARG A 33 13.94 -0.94 -1.48
N ARG A 34 15.07 -0.83 -0.79
CA ARG A 34 15.97 -1.96 -0.50
C ARG A 34 15.55 -2.61 0.81
N VAL A 35 15.49 -3.93 0.80
CA VAL A 35 15.11 -4.73 1.96
C VAL A 35 16.32 -5.54 2.39
N ILE A 36 16.71 -5.40 3.65
CA ILE A 36 17.77 -6.22 4.24
C ILE A 36 17.12 -7.40 4.95
N GLU A 37 17.48 -8.60 4.55
CA GLU A 37 17.08 -9.85 5.18
C GLU A 37 18.17 -10.28 6.15
N VAL A 38 17.85 -10.27 7.44
CA VAL A 38 18.72 -10.76 8.50
C VAL A 38 18.44 -12.24 8.67
N THR A 39 19.35 -13.06 8.13
CA THR A 39 19.18 -14.50 8.08
C THR A 39 19.23 -15.13 9.47
N ALA A 40 18.41 -16.16 9.66
CA ALA A 40 18.39 -17.00 10.85
C ALA A 40 18.56 -18.48 10.45
N TRP A 41 18.64 -19.36 11.43
CA TRP A 41 18.68 -20.80 11.19
C TRP A 41 17.30 -21.34 10.77
N ASP A 42 16.24 -20.68 11.23
CA ASP A 42 14.84 -20.95 10.89
C ASP A 42 14.29 -19.76 10.08
N GLU A 43 13.47 -20.03 9.07
CA GLU A 43 12.80 -19.01 8.25
C GLU A 43 11.85 -18.14 9.10
N GLU A 44 11.20 -18.71 10.13
CA GLU A 44 10.30 -17.95 11.03
C GLU A 44 11.05 -16.89 11.86
N ASP A 45 12.35 -17.11 12.05
CA ASP A 45 13.23 -16.25 12.84
C ASP A 45 13.96 -15.18 12.02
N GLU A 46 13.76 -15.17 10.70
CA GLU A 46 14.27 -14.13 9.83
C GLU A 46 13.66 -12.77 10.18
N LYS A 47 14.48 -11.72 10.09
CA LYS A 47 14.02 -10.35 10.31
C LYS A 47 14.29 -9.51 9.08
N TYR A 48 13.35 -8.62 8.78
CA TYR A 48 13.45 -7.69 7.66
C TYR A 48 13.69 -6.28 8.17
N LEU A 49 14.73 -5.64 7.65
CA LEU A 49 15.01 -4.23 7.90
C LEU A 49 14.75 -3.42 6.63
N VAL A 50 14.01 -2.34 6.79
CA VAL A 50 13.60 -1.44 5.72
C VAL A 50 13.61 0.01 6.19
N ASP A 51 13.65 0.94 5.25
CA ASP A 51 13.43 2.36 5.53
C ASP A 51 12.01 2.61 6.08
N LYS A 52 11.89 3.46 7.11
CA LYS A 52 10.61 3.78 7.75
C LYS A 52 9.59 4.38 6.78
N ARG A 53 10.01 5.27 5.87
CA ARG A 53 9.10 5.88 4.89
C ARG A 53 8.59 4.84 3.91
N TYR A 54 9.47 3.90 3.51
CA TYR A 54 9.08 2.79 2.66
C TYR A 54 8.12 1.83 3.36
N PHE A 55 8.37 1.50 4.63
CA PHE A 55 7.46 0.68 5.43
C PHE A 55 6.07 1.31 5.56
N ASN A 56 5.99 2.59 5.88
CA ASN A 56 4.73 3.32 5.96
C ASN A 56 3.98 3.34 4.62
N HIS A 57 4.72 3.44 3.50
CA HIS A 57 4.14 3.35 2.17
C HIS A 57 3.57 1.94 1.88
N LEU A 58 4.25 0.87 2.30
CA LEU A 58 3.75 -0.51 2.18
C LEU A 58 2.47 -0.70 2.99
N LEU A 59 2.44 -0.24 4.24
CA LEU A 59 1.24 -0.32 5.09
C LEU A 59 0.05 0.41 4.48
N ARG A 60 0.26 1.62 3.96
CA ARG A 60 -0.80 2.39 3.28
C ARG A 60 -1.33 1.66 2.05
N THR A 61 -0.43 1.05 1.28
CA THR A 61 -0.78 0.29 0.06
C THR A 61 -1.57 -0.97 0.42
N LEU A 62 -1.14 -1.70 1.46
CA LEU A 62 -1.85 -2.86 1.98
C LEU A 62 -3.25 -2.48 2.44
N ARG A 63 -3.38 -1.42 3.23
CA ARG A 63 -4.67 -0.92 3.71
C ARG A 63 -5.62 -0.58 2.55
N SER A 64 -5.14 0.18 1.57
CA SER A 64 -5.93 0.53 0.38
C SER A 64 -6.33 -0.71 -0.43
N THR A 65 -5.46 -1.73 -0.48
CA THR A 65 -5.76 -2.99 -1.16
C THR A 65 -6.83 -3.79 -0.43
N LEU A 66 -6.75 -3.85 0.92
CA LEU A 66 -7.78 -4.49 1.75
C LEU A 66 -9.13 -3.75 1.66
N GLU A 67 -9.13 -2.42 1.71
CA GLU A 67 -10.34 -1.61 1.52
C GLU A 67 -10.96 -1.86 0.13
N THR A 68 -10.13 -1.95 -0.91
CA THR A 68 -10.59 -2.29 -2.26
C THR A 68 -11.18 -3.72 -2.29
N LEU A 69 -10.49 -4.69 -1.68
CA LEU A 69 -10.97 -6.06 -1.58
C LEU A 69 -12.32 -6.12 -0.85
N GLU A 70 -12.46 -5.47 0.30
CA GLU A 70 -13.69 -5.40 1.07
C GLU A 70 -14.85 -4.84 0.24
N ILE A 71 -14.62 -3.74 -0.47
CA ILE A 71 -15.60 -3.16 -1.40
C ILE A 71 -15.96 -4.16 -2.51
N THR A 72 -14.97 -4.80 -3.13
CA THR A 72 -15.21 -5.78 -4.22
C THR A 72 -15.89 -7.06 -3.75
N THR A 73 -15.70 -7.47 -2.49
CA THR A 73 -16.36 -8.64 -1.90
C THR A 73 -17.84 -8.41 -1.60
N ASN A 74 -18.33 -7.16 -1.67
CA ASN A 74 -19.75 -6.83 -1.67
C ASN A 74 -20.22 -6.50 -3.09
N PRO A 75 -20.81 -7.46 -3.84
CA PRO A 75 -21.15 -7.28 -5.26
C PRO A 75 -22.14 -6.13 -5.49
N ARG A 76 -23.02 -5.86 -4.51
CA ARG A 76 -24.02 -4.80 -4.59
C ARG A 76 -23.37 -3.42 -4.46
N LEU A 77 -22.51 -3.24 -3.46
CA LEU A 77 -21.77 -1.99 -3.24
C LEU A 77 -20.81 -1.72 -4.41
N PHE A 78 -20.07 -2.73 -4.86
CA PHE A 78 -19.17 -2.60 -6.01
C PHE A 78 -19.92 -2.22 -7.29
N GLY A 79 -21.07 -2.84 -7.56
CA GLY A 79 -21.93 -2.47 -8.69
C GLY A 79 -22.54 -1.08 -8.58
N GLN A 80 -22.78 -0.57 -7.37
CA GLN A 80 -23.22 0.83 -7.15
C GLN A 80 -22.08 1.82 -7.39
N LEU A 81 -20.88 1.54 -6.87
CA LEU A 81 -19.70 2.39 -7.07
C LEU A 81 -19.26 2.45 -8.54
N LEU A 82 -19.28 1.32 -9.26
CA LEU A 82 -18.98 1.30 -10.69
C LEU A 82 -19.99 2.12 -11.50
N ARG A 83 -21.28 2.06 -11.15
CA ARG A 83 -22.31 2.87 -11.80
C ARG A 83 -22.08 4.35 -11.51
N ALA A 84 -21.88 4.72 -10.25
CA ALA A 84 -21.59 6.09 -9.84
C ALA A 84 -20.32 6.65 -10.51
N ALA A 85 -19.25 5.86 -10.59
CA ALA A 85 -18.01 6.27 -11.27
C ALA A 85 -18.21 6.53 -12.77
N ASN A 86 -19.06 5.73 -13.43
CA ASN A 86 -19.37 5.90 -14.85
C ASN A 86 -20.33 7.07 -15.13
N THR A 87 -21.19 7.43 -14.16
CA THR A 87 -22.18 8.51 -14.33
C THR A 87 -21.78 9.82 -13.69
N ILE A 88 -20.73 9.86 -12.87
CA ILE A 88 -20.29 11.04 -12.10
C ILE A 88 -20.13 12.28 -12.98
N ASP A 89 -19.45 12.16 -14.12
CA ASP A 89 -19.21 13.31 -15.00
C ASP A 89 -20.48 13.83 -15.66
N ALA A 90 -21.46 12.95 -15.88
CA ALA A 90 -22.77 13.32 -16.44
C ALA A 90 -23.67 13.92 -15.35
N GLU A 91 -23.62 13.38 -14.13
CA GLU A 91 -24.40 13.83 -12.98
C GLU A 91 -23.94 15.21 -12.50
N VAL A 92 -22.62 15.46 -12.43
CA VAL A 92 -22.02 16.79 -12.20
C VAL A 92 -22.58 17.80 -13.21
N ARG A 93 -22.52 17.46 -14.51
CA ARG A 93 -22.98 18.35 -15.58
C ARG A 93 -24.48 18.61 -15.55
N SER A 94 -25.27 17.67 -15.06
CA SER A 94 -26.71 17.80 -14.89
C SER A 94 -27.16 18.46 -13.58
N GLY A 95 -26.22 18.82 -12.69
CA GLY A 95 -26.52 19.40 -11.38
C GLY A 95 -27.28 18.46 -10.44
N LYS A 96 -27.17 17.14 -10.64
CA LYS A 96 -27.89 16.11 -9.86
C LYS A 96 -27.14 15.62 -8.61
N LEU A 97 -25.92 16.11 -8.40
CA LEU A 97 -25.15 15.78 -7.21
C LEU A 97 -25.55 16.71 -6.06
N HIS A 98 -25.98 16.11 -4.96
CA HIS A 98 -26.26 16.83 -3.74
C HIS A 98 -24.98 17.27 -3.05
N SER A 99 -25.00 18.45 -2.44
CA SER A 99 -23.92 18.83 -1.52
C SER A 99 -23.92 17.91 -0.30
N PHE A 100 -22.81 17.93 0.47
CA PHE A 100 -22.72 17.14 1.69
C PHE A 100 -23.77 17.60 2.71
N GLU A 101 -24.01 18.91 2.82
CA GLU A 101 -25.06 19.49 3.65
C GLU A 101 -26.46 19.01 3.19
N GLU A 102 -26.72 19.00 1.89
CA GLU A 102 -28.01 18.56 1.32
C GLU A 102 -28.28 17.07 1.53
N ALA A 103 -27.25 16.22 1.44
CA ALA A 103 -27.38 14.78 1.54
C ALA A 103 -27.54 14.28 3.00
N PHE A 104 -26.89 14.96 3.95
CA PHE A 104 -26.89 14.58 5.37
C PHE A 104 -27.79 15.46 6.25
N GLY A 105 -28.34 16.54 5.70
CA GLY A 105 -29.22 17.46 6.43
C GLY A 105 -28.51 18.24 7.53
N GLU A 106 -27.18 18.38 7.44
CA GLU A 106 -26.38 19.19 8.37
C GLU A 106 -26.32 20.64 7.88
N PRO A 107 -26.62 21.64 8.73
CA PRO A 107 -26.68 23.05 8.34
C PRO A 107 -25.32 23.71 8.11
#